data_AF-A0A341ABL4-F1
#
_entry.id   AF-A0A341ABL4-F1
#
_cell.length_a   1.000
_cell.length_b   1.000
_cell.length_c   1.000
_cell.angle_alpha   90.00
_cell.angle_beta   90.00
_cell.angle_gamma   90.00
#
_symmetry.space_group_name_H-M   'P 1'
#
loop_
_entity.id
_entity.type
_entity.pdbx_description
1 polymer ?
#
loop_
_entity_poly.entity_id
_entity_poly.type
_entity_poly.pdbx_seq_one_letter_code
_entity_poly.pdbx_strand_id
1 'polypeptide(L)'
;MAEATPWDPASEPNAAGLLLGHFVASGLVTQEMLNISKKSTSCFVNFSRLQQITDIQAEIYQKNLEIELLRLEKDAADVVHPSFLAQKCHTLQSMNNHLEAVLKEKRSLRQRLLKPMCQENLPIEAVYHRYMVHLLELAVTFIERLEDHLEIIRNVPHLDENLKKMSTALAEMDILVAETAELAENILKWREQQKEISSCIPRVLAEENFLHKYDVTVPP
;
A
#
# COMPACT_ATOMS: atom_id res chain seq x y z
N MET A 1 21.57 -10.09 -85.47
CA MET A 1 21.16 -9.08 -86.45
C MET A 1 19.67 -8.88 -86.28
N ALA A 2 19.22 -7.67 -85.97
CA ALA A 2 17.79 -7.39 -85.84
C ALA A 2 17.20 -7.24 -87.24
N GLU A 3 16.24 -8.08 -87.60
CA GLU A 3 15.48 -7.92 -88.85
C GLU A 3 14.73 -6.59 -88.80
N ALA A 4 14.88 -5.79 -89.86
CA ALA A 4 14.26 -4.49 -89.97
C ALA A 4 12.73 -4.63 -89.95
N THR A 5 12.10 -4.03 -88.95
CA THR A 5 10.66 -4.09 -88.75
C THR A 5 9.95 -3.40 -89.92
N PRO A 6 9.01 -4.05 -90.63
CA PRO A 6 8.35 -3.50 -91.83
C PRO A 6 7.52 -2.22 -91.62
N TRP A 7 7.43 -1.75 -90.38
CA TRP A 7 6.56 -0.64 -89.95
C TRP A 7 7.35 0.59 -89.52
N ASP A 8 8.67 0.59 -89.69
CA ASP A 8 9.51 1.75 -89.38
C ASP A 8 9.35 2.82 -90.48
N PRO A 9 8.86 4.05 -90.17
CA PRO A 9 8.71 5.12 -91.15
C PRO A 9 10.03 5.60 -91.76
N ALA A 10 11.17 5.19 -91.20
CA ALA A 10 12.51 5.48 -91.72
C ALA A 10 13.03 4.44 -92.73
N SER A 11 12.27 3.38 -93.03
CA SER A 11 12.71 2.34 -93.98
C SER A 11 12.54 2.77 -95.43
N GLU A 12 13.43 2.29 -96.31
CA GLU A 12 13.37 2.56 -97.76
C GLU A 12 11.97 2.24 -98.32
N PRO A 13 11.46 3.03 -99.29
CA PRO A 13 10.12 2.85 -99.79
C PRO A 13 9.96 1.44 -100.39
N ASN A 14 9.14 0.62 -99.74
CA ASN A 14 8.67 -0.68 -100.22
C ASN A 14 8.24 -0.57 -101.70
N ALA A 15 8.49 -1.60 -102.52
CA ALA A 15 8.05 -1.69 -103.91
C ALA A 15 6.59 -1.28 -104.14
N ALA A 16 5.70 -1.60 -103.20
CA ALA A 16 4.30 -1.14 -103.23
C ALA A 16 4.16 0.37 -103.06
N GLY A 17 4.96 1.00 -102.19
CA GLY A 17 5.01 2.45 -102.01
C GLY A 17 5.53 3.19 -103.25
N LEU A 18 6.50 2.61 -103.95
CA LEU A 18 7.00 3.15 -105.23
C LEU A 18 5.91 3.09 -106.33
N LEU A 19 5.19 1.97 -106.44
CA LEU A 19 4.08 1.83 -107.39
C LEU A 19 2.94 2.80 -107.11
N LEU A 20 2.54 2.94 -105.83
CA LEU A 20 1.52 3.89 -105.43
C LEU A 20 1.96 5.33 -105.71
N GLY A 21 3.22 5.67 -105.44
CA GLY A 21 3.79 6.98 -105.78
C GLY A 21 3.72 7.27 -107.28
N HIS A 22 4.01 6.27 -108.12
CA HIS A 22 3.88 6.40 -109.57
C HIS A 22 2.42 6.61 -110.02
N PHE A 23 1.44 5.92 -109.41
CA PHE A 23 0.02 6.11 -109.71
C PHE A 23 -0.53 7.47 -109.27
N VAL A 24 0.03 8.05 -108.21
CA VAL A 24 -0.27 9.43 -107.80
C VAL A 24 0.35 10.43 -108.78
N ALA A 25 1.61 10.22 -109.18
CA ALA A 25 2.30 11.08 -110.14
C ALA A 25 1.67 11.04 -111.54
N SER A 26 1.10 9.91 -111.95
CA SER A 26 0.40 9.76 -113.22
C SER A 26 -1.05 10.26 -113.20
N GLY A 27 -1.54 10.74 -112.05
CA GLY A 27 -2.90 11.26 -111.87
C GLY A 27 -3.99 10.19 -111.89
N LEU A 28 -3.62 8.90 -111.93
CA LEU A 28 -4.55 7.77 -111.96
C LEU A 28 -5.28 7.59 -110.62
N VAL A 29 -4.63 8.00 -109.52
CA VAL A 29 -5.17 7.99 -108.16
C VAL A 29 -4.87 9.34 -107.49
N THR A 30 -5.86 9.99 -106.89
CA THR A 30 -5.62 11.22 -106.12
C THR A 30 -5.16 10.92 -104.70
N GLN A 31 -4.35 11.80 -104.11
CA GLN A 31 -3.90 11.68 -102.72
C GLN A 31 -5.08 11.60 -101.74
N GLU A 32 -6.21 12.24 -102.07
CA GLU A 32 -7.45 12.16 -101.27
C GLU A 32 -8.04 10.74 -101.27
N MET A 33 -8.04 10.03 -102.41
CA MET A 33 -8.52 8.65 -102.49
C MET A 33 -7.69 7.69 -101.62
N LEU A 34 -6.37 7.87 -101.58
CA LEU A 34 -5.50 7.10 -100.67
C LEU A 34 -5.73 7.45 -99.20
N ASN A 35 -6.00 8.72 -98.90
CA ASN A 35 -6.24 9.20 -97.54
C ASN A 35 -7.60 8.76 -96.96
N ILE A 36 -8.60 8.42 -97.79
CA ILE A 36 -9.90 7.88 -97.31
C ILE A 36 -9.69 6.55 -96.58
N SER A 37 -8.79 5.69 -97.07
CA SER A 37 -8.42 4.42 -96.41
C SER A 37 -7.59 4.61 -95.14
N LYS A 38 -7.05 5.81 -94.90
CA LYS A 38 -6.21 6.14 -93.73
C LYS A 38 -7.06 6.52 -92.50
N LYS A 39 -8.37 6.71 -92.64
CA LYS A 39 -9.27 6.86 -91.49
C LYS A 39 -9.22 5.57 -90.69
N SER A 40 -8.54 5.63 -89.53
CA SER A 40 -8.24 4.47 -88.70
C SER A 40 -9.53 3.70 -88.41
N THR A 41 -9.55 2.43 -88.80
CA THR A 41 -10.62 1.48 -88.51
C THR A 41 -10.91 1.50 -87.00
N SER A 42 -12.20 1.49 -86.62
CA SER A 42 -12.66 1.51 -85.21
C SER A 42 -12.02 0.43 -84.31
N CYS A 43 -11.45 -0.61 -84.91
CA CYS A 43 -10.68 -1.67 -84.25
C CYS A 43 -9.45 -1.15 -83.47
N PHE A 44 -8.72 -0.14 -83.98
CA PHE A 44 -7.51 0.36 -83.33
C PHE A 44 -7.78 1.17 -82.05
N VAL A 45 -8.96 1.77 -81.93
CA VAL A 45 -9.38 2.47 -80.70
C VAL A 45 -9.51 1.49 -79.53
N ASN A 46 -9.99 0.27 -79.80
CA ASN A 46 -10.10 -0.78 -78.77
C ASN A 46 -8.72 -1.29 -78.34
N PHE A 47 -7.76 -1.41 -79.25
CA PHE A 47 -6.38 -1.74 -78.91
C PHE A 47 -5.72 -0.65 -78.06
N SER A 48 -5.88 0.63 -78.43
CA SER A 48 -5.36 1.74 -77.62
C SER A 48 -5.98 1.77 -76.22
N ARG A 49 -7.28 1.47 -76.09
CA ARG A 49 -7.97 1.40 -74.81
C ARG A 49 -7.49 0.20 -73.98
N LEU A 50 -7.32 -0.97 -74.61
CA LEU A 50 -6.80 -2.15 -73.94
C LEU A 50 -5.38 -1.91 -73.42
N GLN A 51 -4.52 -1.30 -74.23
CA GLN A 51 -3.18 -0.90 -73.84
C GLN A 51 -3.22 0.02 -72.61
N GLN A 52 -4.05 1.06 -72.62
CA GLN A 52 -4.21 1.96 -71.46
C GLN A 52 -4.69 1.23 -70.20
N ILE A 53 -5.62 0.28 -70.33
CA ILE A 53 -6.09 -0.52 -69.20
C ILE A 53 -4.95 -1.37 -68.64
N THR A 54 -4.16 -2.00 -69.52
CA THR A 54 -3.00 -2.80 -69.10
C THR A 54 -1.94 -1.95 -68.42
N ASP A 55 -1.66 -0.75 -68.95
CA ASP A 55 -0.72 0.19 -68.36
C ASP A 55 -1.17 0.64 -66.96
N ILE A 56 -2.45 1.01 -66.81
CA ILE A 56 -3.05 1.36 -65.52
C ILE A 56 -3.02 0.17 -64.55
N GLN A 57 -3.31 -1.04 -65.02
CA GLN A 57 -3.23 -2.24 -64.19
C GLN A 57 -1.81 -2.49 -63.70
N ALA A 58 -0.80 -2.34 -64.55
CA ALA A 58 0.60 -2.46 -64.17
C ALA A 58 0.98 -1.42 -63.11
N GLU A 59 0.52 -0.18 -63.26
CA GLU A 59 0.73 0.88 -62.27
C GLU A 59 0.06 0.54 -60.92
N ILE A 60 -1.18 0.04 -60.93
CA ILE A 60 -1.88 -0.41 -59.71
C ILE A 60 -1.10 -1.53 -59.02
N TYR A 61 -0.62 -2.53 -59.76
CA TYR A 61 0.18 -3.61 -59.19
C TYR A 61 1.47 -3.06 -58.57
N GLN A 62 2.19 -2.18 -59.28
CA GLN A 62 3.39 -1.56 -58.76
C GLN A 62 3.13 -0.79 -57.45
N LYS A 63 2.04 -0.01 -57.41
CA LYS A 63 1.65 0.75 -56.22
C LYS A 63 1.23 -0.15 -55.05
N ASN A 64 0.56 -1.26 -55.31
CA ASN A 64 0.23 -2.24 -54.28
C ASN A 64 1.48 -2.87 -53.67
N LEU A 65 2.49 -3.21 -54.49
CA LEU A 65 3.76 -3.71 -53.97
C LEU A 65 4.49 -2.65 -53.11
N GLU A 66 4.50 -1.39 -53.54
CA GLU A 66 5.07 -0.28 -52.76
C GLU A 66 4.39 -0.15 -51.38
N ILE A 67 3.06 -0.29 -51.34
CA ILE A 67 2.30 -0.27 -50.08
C ILE A 67 2.66 -1.46 -49.19
N GLU A 68 2.80 -2.67 -49.73
CA GLU A 68 3.20 -3.83 -48.93
C GLU A 68 4.61 -3.68 -48.36
N LEU A 69 5.55 -3.16 -49.13
CA LEU A 69 6.91 -2.87 -48.65
C LEU A 69 6.90 -1.87 -47.49
N LEU A 70 6.15 -0.78 -47.62
CA LEU A 70 6.04 0.22 -46.55
C LEU A 70 5.34 -0.32 -45.29
N ARG A 71 4.37 -1.23 -45.45
CA ARG A 71 3.75 -1.91 -44.31
C ARG A 71 4.74 -2.81 -43.59
N LEU A 72 5.51 -3.61 -44.32
CA LEU A 72 6.54 -4.47 -43.75
C LEU A 72 7.62 -3.65 -43.03
N GLU A 73 8.06 -2.53 -43.62
CA GLU A 73 9.02 -1.63 -42.98
C GLU A 73 8.45 -1.04 -41.68
N LYS A 74 7.19 -0.59 -41.69
CA LYS A 74 6.51 -0.10 -40.50
C LYS A 74 6.38 -1.17 -39.42
N ASP A 75 6.03 -2.40 -39.78
CA ASP A 75 5.83 -3.50 -38.82
C ASP A 75 7.16 -3.99 -38.24
N ALA A 76 8.26 -3.87 -38.99
CA ALA A 76 9.62 -4.19 -38.53
C ALA A 76 10.38 -2.97 -37.94
N ALA A 77 9.76 -1.79 -37.94
CA ALA A 77 10.36 -0.52 -37.57
C ALA A 77 11.00 -0.56 -36.18
N ASP A 78 10.35 -1.23 -35.23
CA ASP A 78 10.74 -1.24 -33.83
C ASP A 78 12.00 -2.10 -33.54
N VAL A 79 12.43 -2.91 -34.52
CA VAL A 79 13.60 -3.79 -34.45
C VAL A 79 14.66 -3.39 -35.48
N VAL A 80 14.28 -2.75 -36.59
CA VAL A 80 15.21 -2.40 -37.68
C VAL A 80 15.63 -0.93 -37.62
N HIS A 81 14.74 -0.01 -37.24
CA HIS A 81 15.08 1.41 -37.29
C HIS A 81 15.94 1.85 -36.09
N PRO A 82 17.06 2.55 -36.35
CA PRO A 82 17.96 3.03 -35.30
C PRO A 82 17.30 3.93 -34.24
N SER A 83 16.28 4.71 -34.60
CA SER A 83 15.59 5.61 -33.67
C SER A 83 14.82 4.85 -32.58
N PHE A 84 14.02 3.86 -32.96
CA PHE A 84 13.28 3.01 -32.03
C PHE A 84 14.22 2.14 -31.19
N LEU A 85 15.27 1.60 -31.79
CA LEU A 85 16.31 0.86 -31.06
C LEU A 85 17.02 1.76 -30.06
N ALA A 86 17.46 2.96 -30.44
CA ALA A 86 18.11 3.91 -29.55
C ALA A 86 17.20 4.28 -28.37
N GLN A 87 15.90 4.50 -28.62
CA GLN A 87 14.93 4.76 -27.56
C GLN A 87 14.79 3.57 -26.58
N LYS A 88 14.69 2.34 -27.10
CA LYS A 88 14.65 1.11 -26.29
C LYS A 88 15.95 0.96 -25.48
N CYS A 89 17.11 1.18 -26.10
CA CYS A 89 18.43 1.15 -25.43
C CYS A 89 18.53 2.21 -24.32
N HIS A 90 18.10 3.45 -24.57
CA HIS A 90 18.09 4.50 -23.55
C HIS A 90 17.20 4.15 -22.36
N THR A 91 16.02 3.59 -22.61
CA THR A 91 15.12 3.15 -21.54
C THR A 91 15.76 2.04 -20.70
N LEU A 92 16.34 1.03 -21.34
CA LEU A 92 17.05 -0.06 -20.65
C LEU A 92 18.27 0.44 -19.86
N GLN A 93 19.04 1.36 -20.44
CA GLN A 93 20.21 1.94 -19.78
C GLN A 93 19.80 2.77 -18.56
N SER A 94 18.73 3.55 -18.66
CA SER A 94 18.17 4.29 -17.53
C SER A 94 17.76 3.35 -16.39
N MET A 95 17.05 2.26 -16.71
CA MET A 95 16.66 1.25 -15.72
C MET A 95 17.88 0.58 -15.07
N ASN A 96 18.89 0.21 -15.86
CA ASN A 96 20.13 -0.36 -15.34
C ASN A 96 20.87 0.61 -14.40
N ASN A 97 20.94 1.90 -14.75
CA ASN A 97 21.54 2.92 -13.89
C ASN A 97 20.80 3.02 -12.55
N HIS A 98 19.46 3.00 -12.57
CA HIS A 98 18.66 2.97 -11.34
C HIS A 98 18.91 1.72 -10.50
N LEU A 99 18.98 0.54 -11.12
CA LEU A 99 19.31 -0.71 -10.41
C LEU A 99 20.72 -0.65 -9.81
N GLU A 100 21.69 -0.12 -10.52
CA GLU A 100 23.06 0.04 -10.02
C GLU A 100 23.09 0.97 -8.79
N ALA A 101 22.35 2.09 -8.84
CA ALA A 101 22.22 3.00 -7.71
C ALA A 101 21.61 2.32 -6.49
N VAL A 102 20.51 1.56 -6.67
CA VAL A 102 19.87 0.78 -5.59
C VAL A 102 20.84 -0.24 -4.99
N LEU A 103 21.64 -0.93 -5.82
CA LEU A 103 22.63 -1.88 -5.34
C LEU A 103 23.78 -1.20 -4.57
N LYS A 104 24.22 -0.01 -4.99
CA LYS A 104 25.21 0.79 -4.25
C LYS A 104 24.67 1.21 -2.88
N GLU A 105 23.45 1.72 -2.82
CA GLU A 105 22.79 2.09 -1.56
C GLU A 105 22.58 0.89 -0.64
N LYS A 106 22.14 -0.25 -1.18
CA LYS A 106 22.03 -1.49 -0.39
C LYS A 106 23.37 -1.91 0.22
N ARG A 107 24.47 -1.81 -0.53
CA ARG A 107 25.83 -2.10 -0.02
C ARG A 107 26.23 -1.10 1.06
N SER A 108 26.02 0.19 0.84
CA SER A 108 26.29 1.27 1.81
C SER A 108 25.51 1.05 3.12
N LEU A 109 24.20 0.77 3.01
CA LEU A 109 23.35 0.48 4.15
C LEU A 109 23.84 -0.74 4.91
N ARG A 110 24.17 -1.83 4.20
CA ARG A 110 24.73 -3.03 4.85
C ARG A 110 26.02 -2.71 5.60
N GLN A 111 26.93 -1.93 5.02
CA GLN A 111 28.16 -1.51 5.70
C GLN A 111 27.88 -0.65 6.94
N ARG A 112 26.90 0.25 6.86
CA ARG A 112 26.47 1.08 7.99
C ARG A 112 25.84 0.25 9.12
N LEU A 113 25.03 -0.75 8.78
CA LEU A 113 24.40 -1.66 9.74
C LEU A 113 25.39 -2.66 10.35
N LEU A 114 26.40 -3.08 9.58
CA LEU A 114 27.51 -3.91 10.07
C LEU A 114 28.46 -3.14 10.97
N LYS A 115 28.49 -1.79 10.89
CA LYS A 115 29.29 -0.97 11.78
C LYS A 115 28.66 -1.06 13.18
N PRO A 116 29.35 -1.64 14.18
CA PRO A 116 28.82 -1.71 15.53
C PRO A 116 28.51 -0.28 16.02
N MET A 117 27.27 -0.04 16.45
CA MET A 117 26.82 1.27 16.97
C MET A 117 27.53 1.63 18.28
N CYS A 118 28.02 0.61 18.99
CA CYS A 118 28.99 0.71 20.05
C CYS A 118 30.28 0.13 19.50
N GLN A 119 31.42 0.83 19.57
CA GLN A 119 32.69 0.10 19.58
C GLN A 119 32.54 -0.98 20.66
N GLU A 120 32.46 -2.26 20.27
CA GLU A 120 32.21 -3.36 21.22
C GLU A 120 33.27 -3.41 22.32
N ASN A 121 34.39 -2.73 22.12
CA ASN A 121 35.35 -2.40 23.15
C ASN A 121 35.79 -0.96 22.94
N LEU A 122 35.55 -0.08 23.92
CA LEU A 122 36.44 1.06 24.08
C LEU A 122 37.83 0.43 24.28
N PRO A 123 38.84 0.73 23.45
CA PRO A 123 40.17 0.18 23.66
C PRO A 123 40.74 0.81 24.93
N ILE A 124 40.42 0.20 26.07
CA ILE A 124 40.94 0.58 27.36
C ILE A 124 42.32 -0.05 27.44
N GLU A 125 43.33 0.76 27.67
CA GLU A 125 44.69 0.29 27.91
C GLU A 125 44.70 -0.62 29.14
N ALA A 126 45.48 -1.72 29.09
CA ALA A 126 45.46 -2.77 30.12
C ALA A 126 45.69 -2.24 31.55
N VAL A 127 46.41 -1.13 31.69
CA VAL A 127 46.67 -0.44 32.96
C VAL A 127 45.38 0.04 33.64
N TYR A 128 44.36 0.41 32.85
CA TYR A 128 43.11 0.95 33.35
C TYR A 128 42.02 -0.11 33.60
N HIS A 129 42.23 -1.37 33.20
CA HIS A 129 41.24 -2.44 33.36
C HIS A 129 40.86 -2.65 34.82
N ARG A 130 41.83 -2.65 35.75
CA ARG A 130 41.56 -2.82 37.18
C ARG A 130 40.64 -1.73 37.73
N TYR A 131 40.84 -0.48 37.30
CA TYR A 131 40.03 0.65 37.72
C TYR A 131 38.63 0.61 37.09
N MET A 132 38.53 0.18 35.83
CA MET A 132 37.26 0.01 35.13
C MET A 132 36.39 -1.09 35.73
N VAL A 133 36.97 -2.23 36.09
CA VAL A 133 36.26 -3.32 36.78
C VAL A 133 35.70 -2.80 38.11
N HIS A 134 36.51 -2.07 38.88
CA HIS A 134 36.06 -1.53 40.16
C HIS A 134 34.96 -0.45 40.00
N LEU A 135 35.07 0.41 38.97
CA LEU A 135 34.03 1.39 38.65
C LEU A 135 32.72 0.73 38.23
N LEU A 136 32.79 -0.34 37.43
CA LEU A 136 31.62 -1.11 37.00
C LEU A 136 30.95 -1.81 38.19
N GLU A 137 31.72 -2.39 39.10
CA GLU A 137 31.21 -2.97 40.35
C GLU A 137 30.52 -1.90 41.23
N LEU A 138 31.12 -0.71 41.34
CA LEU A 138 30.51 0.41 42.04
C LEU A 138 29.22 0.90 41.35
N ALA A 139 29.18 0.89 40.02
CA ALA A 139 28.01 1.29 39.26
C ALA A 139 26.86 0.28 39.40
N VAL A 140 27.15 -1.02 39.38
CA VAL A 140 26.15 -2.08 39.60
C VAL A 140 25.55 -1.96 40.99
N THR A 141 26.40 -1.89 42.03
CA THR A 141 25.93 -1.73 43.42
C THR A 141 25.15 -0.42 43.64
N PHE A 142 25.52 0.65 42.93
CA PHE A 142 24.74 1.90 42.95
C PHE A 142 23.36 1.73 42.31
N ILE A 143 23.28 1.05 41.16
CA ILE A 143 22.00 0.79 40.47
C ILE A 143 21.08 -0.05 41.34
N GLU A 144 21.58 -1.12 41.95
CA GLU A 144 20.82 -1.96 42.88
C GLU A 144 20.24 -1.14 44.03
N ARG A 145 21.07 -0.33 44.70
CA ARG A 145 20.61 0.56 45.79
C ARG A 145 19.61 1.62 45.33
N LEU A 146 19.77 2.13 44.11
CA LEU A 146 18.83 3.11 43.55
C LEU A 146 17.47 2.46 43.30
N GLU A 147 17.46 1.23 42.78
CA GLU A 147 16.25 0.46 42.54
C GLU A 147 15.50 0.16 43.85
N ASP A 148 16.21 -0.27 44.89
CA ASP A 148 15.65 -0.44 46.25
C ASP A 148 15.00 0.86 46.76
N HIS A 149 15.70 2.00 46.63
CA HIS A 149 15.17 3.29 47.05
C HIS A 149 13.93 3.72 46.25
N LEU A 150 13.91 3.47 44.94
CA LEU A 150 12.76 3.75 44.09
C LEU A 150 11.57 2.86 44.44
N GLU A 151 11.80 1.60 44.76
CA GLU A 151 10.76 0.69 45.25
C GLU A 151 10.16 1.19 46.57
N ILE A 152 11.00 1.62 47.52
CA ILE A 152 10.52 2.24 48.77
C ILE A 152 9.64 3.45 48.46
N ILE A 153 10.08 4.37 47.60
CA ILE A 153 9.31 5.57 47.23
C ILE A 153 7.97 5.19 46.57
N ARG A 154 7.96 4.16 45.70
CA ARG A 154 6.72 3.66 45.06
C ARG A 154 5.74 3.08 46.08
N ASN A 155 6.23 2.54 47.19
CA ASN A 155 5.39 1.95 48.24
C ASN A 155 4.86 2.99 49.25
N VAL A 156 5.44 4.18 49.35
CA VAL A 156 5.00 5.27 50.26
C VAL A 156 3.53 5.70 50.04
N PRO A 157 3.02 5.89 48.81
CA PRO A 157 1.61 6.26 48.58
C PRO A 157 0.62 5.22 49.13
N HIS A 158 0.98 3.93 49.10
CA HIS A 158 0.13 2.86 49.64
C HIS A 158 0.06 2.88 51.17
N LEU A 159 1.05 3.47 51.85
CA LEU A 159 1.06 3.61 53.30
C LEU A 159 0.00 4.59 53.79
N ASP A 160 -0.22 5.73 53.10
CA ASP A 160 -1.25 6.71 53.48
C ASP A 160 -2.66 6.13 53.35
N GLU A 161 -2.93 5.38 52.28
CA GLU A 161 -4.22 4.72 52.08
C GLU A 161 -4.47 3.63 53.13
N ASN A 162 -3.44 2.85 53.47
CA ASN A 162 -3.53 1.84 54.52
C ASN A 162 -3.70 2.47 55.91
N LEU A 163 -3.02 3.57 56.20
CA LEU A 163 -3.16 4.32 57.45
C LEU A 163 -4.58 4.88 57.60
N LYS A 164 -5.16 5.42 56.52
CA LYS A 164 -6.56 5.89 56.51
C LYS A 164 -7.52 4.74 56.81
N LYS A 165 -7.37 3.59 56.15
CA LYS A 165 -8.19 2.39 56.42
C LYS A 165 -8.09 1.93 57.88
N MET A 166 -6.88 1.92 58.45
CA MET A 166 -6.67 1.61 59.86
C MET A 166 -7.32 2.63 60.79
N SER A 167 -7.24 3.93 60.46
CA SER A 167 -7.89 4.98 61.25
C SER A 167 -9.41 4.87 61.25
N THR A 168 -10.01 4.52 60.11
CA THR A 168 -11.46 4.26 60.01
C THR A 168 -11.86 3.05 60.84
N ALA A 169 -11.11 1.95 60.74
CA ALA A 169 -11.38 0.75 61.53
C ALA A 169 -11.25 0.99 63.04
N LEU A 170 -10.31 1.85 63.46
CA LEU A 170 -10.18 2.26 64.85
C LEU A 170 -11.42 3.04 65.33
N ALA A 171 -11.90 4.00 64.52
CA ALA A 171 -13.11 4.76 64.86
C ALA A 171 -14.36 3.88 64.93
N GLU A 172 -14.50 2.90 64.03
CA GLU A 172 -15.56 1.89 64.09
C GLU A 172 -15.48 1.06 65.38
N MET A 173 -14.26 0.68 65.78
CA MET A 173 -14.05 -0.05 67.03
C MET A 173 -14.43 0.81 68.26
N ASP A 174 -14.07 2.09 68.27
CA ASP A 174 -14.43 3.02 69.36
C ASP A 174 -15.95 3.17 69.48
N ILE A 175 -16.68 3.22 68.35
CA ILE A 175 -18.15 3.23 68.35
C ILE A 175 -18.69 1.94 68.96
N LEU A 176 -18.20 0.77 68.53
CA LEU A 176 -18.63 -0.52 69.10
C LEU A 176 -18.33 -0.63 70.60
N VAL A 177 -17.20 -0.10 71.06
CA VAL A 177 -16.86 -0.04 72.49
C VAL A 177 -17.83 0.86 73.24
N ALA A 178 -18.23 1.99 72.68
CA ALA A 178 -19.23 2.87 73.29
C ALA A 178 -20.62 2.21 73.35
N GLU A 179 -21.08 1.59 72.25
CA GLU A 179 -22.35 0.87 72.18
C GLU A 179 -22.39 -0.30 73.17
N THR A 180 -21.29 -1.05 73.31
CA THR A 180 -21.21 -2.14 74.28
C THR A 180 -21.18 -1.65 75.72
N ALA A 181 -20.57 -0.50 75.99
CA ALA A 181 -20.62 0.14 77.30
C ALA A 181 -22.05 0.60 77.65
N GLU A 182 -22.77 1.22 76.70
CA GLU A 182 -24.16 1.62 76.88
C GLU A 182 -25.07 0.41 77.12
N LEU A 183 -24.89 -0.67 76.34
CA LEU A 183 -25.63 -1.91 76.53
C LEU A 183 -25.38 -2.50 77.92
N ALA A 184 -24.15 -2.47 78.41
CA ALA A 184 -23.81 -2.93 79.76
C ALA A 184 -24.50 -2.08 80.85
N GLU A 185 -24.54 -0.76 80.69
CA GLU A 185 -25.25 0.13 81.61
C GLU A 185 -26.76 -0.13 81.60
N ASN A 186 -27.36 -0.32 80.41
CA ASN A 186 -28.76 -0.68 80.26
C ASN A 186 -29.08 -2.01 80.97
N ILE A 187 -28.24 -3.03 80.81
CA ILE A 187 -28.41 -4.33 81.51
C ILE A 187 -28.37 -4.14 83.04
N LEU A 188 -27.48 -3.29 83.55
CA LEU A 188 -27.40 -3.00 84.99
C LEU A 188 -28.67 -2.31 85.48
N LYS A 189 -29.17 -1.28 84.77
CA LYS A 189 -30.44 -0.61 85.07
C LYS A 189 -31.62 -1.59 85.08
N TRP A 190 -31.73 -2.45 84.06
CA TRP A 190 -32.76 -3.50 83.99
C TRP A 190 -32.68 -4.47 85.18
N ARG A 191 -31.48 -4.89 85.61
CA ARG A 191 -31.33 -5.75 86.80
C ARG A 191 -31.76 -5.04 88.09
N GLU A 192 -31.50 -3.75 88.21
CA GLU A 192 -31.88 -2.97 89.38
C GLU A 192 -33.40 -2.82 89.46
N GLN A 193 -34.06 -2.48 88.35
CA GLN A 193 -35.53 -2.50 88.24
C GLN A 193 -36.11 -3.88 88.58
N GLN A 194 -35.50 -4.96 88.08
CA GLN A 194 -35.95 -6.31 88.39
C GLN A 194 -35.81 -6.63 89.89
N LYS A 195 -34.73 -6.17 90.55
CA LYS A 195 -34.58 -6.29 92.00
C LYS A 195 -35.65 -5.50 92.75
N GLU A 196 -35.92 -4.26 92.36
CA GLU A 196 -36.97 -3.44 92.97
C GLU A 196 -38.34 -4.11 92.83
N ILE A 197 -38.71 -4.57 91.64
CA ILE A 197 -39.96 -5.30 91.39
C ILE A 197 -39.99 -6.58 92.24
N SER A 198 -38.90 -7.35 92.28
CA SER A 198 -38.81 -8.57 93.11
C SER A 198 -38.92 -8.29 94.61
N SER A 199 -38.56 -7.08 95.06
CA SER A 199 -38.71 -6.64 96.45
C SER A 199 -40.10 -6.07 96.75
N CYS A 200 -40.78 -5.53 95.73
CA CYS A 200 -42.16 -5.06 95.81
C CYS A 200 -43.17 -6.22 95.78
N ILE A 201 -42.91 -7.30 95.04
CA ILE A 201 -43.82 -8.45 94.95
C ILE A 201 -44.15 -9.04 96.36
N PRO A 202 -43.17 -9.31 97.25
CA PRO A 202 -43.45 -9.71 98.63
C PRO A 202 -44.19 -8.64 99.45
N ARG A 203 -43.95 -7.35 99.17
CA ARG A 203 -44.55 -6.22 99.89
C ARG A 203 -46.03 -6.01 99.54
N VAL A 204 -46.37 -6.08 98.25
CA VAL A 204 -47.75 -6.03 97.75
C VAL A 204 -48.52 -7.28 98.18
N LEU A 205 -47.91 -8.47 98.11
CA LEU A 205 -48.53 -9.68 98.65
C LEU A 205 -48.68 -9.65 100.17
N ALA A 206 -47.77 -8.98 100.90
CA ALA A 206 -47.93 -8.74 102.33
C ALA A 206 -49.06 -7.74 102.59
N GLU A 207 -49.15 -6.62 101.87
CA GLU A 207 -50.22 -5.62 101.97
C GLU A 207 -51.60 -6.18 101.57
N GLU A 208 -51.69 -7.02 100.54
CA GLU A 208 -52.92 -7.77 100.23
C GLU A 208 -53.28 -8.76 101.35
N ASN A 209 -52.29 -9.46 101.93
CA ASN A 209 -52.53 -10.31 103.10
C ASN A 209 -52.89 -9.51 104.36
N PHE A 210 -52.43 -8.25 104.49
CA PHE A 210 -52.84 -7.35 105.57
C PHE A 210 -54.27 -6.83 105.34
N LEU A 211 -54.63 -6.41 104.13
CA LEU A 211 -56.01 -6.03 103.79
C LEU A 211 -56.99 -7.20 103.93
N HIS A 212 -56.60 -8.43 103.57
CA HIS A 212 -57.42 -9.62 103.81
C HIS A 212 -57.48 -10.04 105.29
N LYS A 213 -56.49 -9.67 106.12
CA LYS A 213 -56.52 -9.90 107.57
C LYS A 213 -57.32 -8.86 108.34
N TYR A 214 -57.60 -7.69 107.77
CA TYR A 214 -58.40 -6.63 108.42
C TYR A 214 -59.88 -6.63 108.00
N ASP A 215 -60.31 -7.49 107.07
CA ASP A 215 -61.71 -7.57 106.61
C ASP A 215 -62.48 -8.81 107.11
N VAL A 216 -62.01 -9.45 108.20
CA VAL A 216 -62.75 -10.54 108.87
C VAL A 216 -62.77 -10.33 110.39
N THR A 217 -64.00 -10.28 110.94
CA THR A 217 -64.51 -10.03 112.32
C THR A 217 -64.79 -8.53 112.65
N VAL A 218 -66.00 -7.93 112.51
CA VAL A 218 -67.43 -8.28 112.80
C VAL A 218 -67.69 -8.51 114.32
N PRO A 219 -68.82 -8.15 114.99
CA PRO A 219 -69.99 -7.21 114.83
C PRO A 219 -70.18 -6.30 116.12
N PRO A 220 -71.32 -5.63 116.48
CA PRO A 220 -72.66 -5.40 115.88
C PRO A 220 -72.99 -3.95 115.47
#